data_AF-A0AAV5YV77-F1
#
_entry.id   AF-A0AAV5YV77-F1
#
_cell.length_a   1.000
_cell.length_b   1.000
_cell.length_c   1.000
_cell.angle_alpha   90.00
_cell.angle_beta   90.00
_cell.angle_gamma   90.00
#
_symmetry.space_group_name_H-M   'P 1'
#
loop_
_entity.id
_entity.type
_entity.pdbx_description
1 polymer ?
#
loop_
_entity_poly.entity_id
_entity_poly.type
_entity_poly.pdbx_seq_one_letter_code
_entity_poly.pdbx_strand_id
1 'polypeptide(L)'
;MTEAESAPRTFSEAEFRHLLTLEVLRCTRYQDFLSLCLIRASGPGLEDADLESGIRRHVADMLRATDFVGSIGRDIAVLLVHTPESDTSLIADRIRDRIRKVFVTTGGPGGRGAGSSMDVRLGFACFPTDGTSDDALLAHAAARLLE
;
A
#
# COMPACT_ATOMS: atom_id res chain seq x y z
N MET A 1 -15.44 -22.15 -17.50
CA MET A 1 -14.56 -20.97 -17.49
C MET A 1 -14.61 -20.42 -16.08
N THR A 2 -13.59 -20.71 -15.28
CA THR A 2 -13.51 -20.21 -13.91
C THR A 2 -12.96 -18.80 -14.01
N GLU A 3 -13.81 -17.79 -13.85
CA GLU A 3 -13.35 -16.44 -13.54
C GLU A 3 -12.67 -16.53 -12.18
N ALA A 4 -11.36 -16.76 -12.21
CA ALA A 4 -10.52 -16.55 -11.05
C ALA A 4 -10.65 -15.08 -10.71
N GLU A 5 -11.45 -14.80 -9.69
CA GLU A 5 -11.53 -13.54 -8.97
C GLU A 5 -10.08 -13.12 -8.67
N SER A 6 -9.53 -12.28 -9.56
CA SER A 6 -8.10 -12.06 -9.64
C SER A 6 -7.73 -11.16 -8.49
N ALA A 7 -7.29 -11.76 -7.38
CA ALA A 7 -6.59 -11.04 -6.33
C ALA A 7 -5.54 -10.13 -6.99
N PRO A 8 -5.39 -8.87 -6.56
CA PRO A 8 -4.48 -7.95 -7.19
C PRO A 8 -3.07 -8.50 -7.11
N ARG A 9 -2.42 -8.50 -8.27
CA ARG A 9 -1.11 -9.12 -8.45
C ARG A 9 -0.10 -8.33 -7.60
N THR A 10 0.76 -9.07 -6.92
CA THR A 10 1.89 -8.49 -6.18
C THR A 10 3.03 -8.30 -7.16
N PHE A 11 3.57 -7.09 -7.25
CA PHE A 11 4.62 -6.72 -8.19
C PHE A 11 5.97 -6.56 -7.49
N SER A 12 7.05 -6.88 -8.20
CA SER A 12 8.40 -6.47 -7.79
C SER A 12 8.56 -4.96 -7.89
N GLU A 13 9.63 -4.41 -7.31
CA GLU A 13 9.87 -2.96 -7.34
C GLU A 13 10.00 -2.41 -8.77
N ALA A 14 10.73 -3.12 -9.65
CA ALA A 14 10.90 -2.68 -11.03
C ALA A 14 9.57 -2.66 -11.79
N GLU A 15 8.74 -3.69 -11.59
CA GLU A 15 7.42 -3.78 -12.20
C GLU A 15 6.47 -2.71 -11.65
N PHE A 16 6.46 -2.50 -10.33
CA PHE A 16 5.61 -1.50 -9.71
C PHE A 16 5.97 -0.09 -10.17
N ARG A 17 7.27 0.26 -10.23
CA ARG A 17 7.74 1.53 -10.77
C ARG A 17 7.30 1.71 -12.22
N HIS A 18 7.46 0.67 -13.05
CA HIS A 18 7.04 0.72 -14.44
C HIS A 18 5.52 0.97 -14.57
N LEU A 19 4.71 0.27 -13.78
CA LEU A 19 3.25 0.46 -13.76
C LEU A 19 2.86 1.86 -13.26
N LEU A 20 3.53 2.37 -12.23
CA LEU A 20 3.31 3.73 -11.74
C LEU A 20 3.58 4.77 -12.84
N THR A 21 4.70 4.67 -13.56
CA THR A 21 5.00 5.56 -14.68
C THR A 21 3.90 5.50 -15.75
N LEU A 22 3.42 4.30 -16.11
CA LEU A 22 2.36 4.13 -17.09
C LEU A 22 1.04 4.76 -16.62
N GLU A 23 0.66 4.58 -15.36
CA GLU A 23 -0.57 5.14 -14.79
C GLU A 23 -0.48 6.66 -14.66
N VAL A 24 0.66 7.23 -14.29
CA VAL A 24 0.87 8.69 -14.28
C VAL A 24 0.72 9.28 -15.69
N LEU A 25 1.30 8.64 -16.72
CA LEU A 25 1.13 9.05 -18.12
C LEU A 25 -0.35 8.97 -18.55
N ARG A 26 -1.06 7.92 -18.11
CA ARG A 26 -2.48 7.71 -18.38
C ARG A 26 -3.32 8.80 -17.71
N CYS A 27 -3.14 9.04 -16.42
CA CYS A 27 -3.82 10.09 -15.66
C CYS A 27 -3.55 11.49 -16.22
N THR A 28 -2.33 11.76 -16.66
CA THR A 28 -1.98 13.02 -17.35
C THR A 28 -2.77 13.19 -18.64
N ARG A 29 -2.90 12.11 -19.44
CA ARG A 29 -3.60 12.14 -20.73
C ARG A 29 -5.11 12.25 -20.60
N TYR A 30 -5.70 11.56 -19.63
CA TYR A 30 -7.16 11.49 -19.46
C TYR A 30 -7.69 12.41 -18.35
N GLN A 31 -6.83 13.22 -17.74
CA GLN A 31 -7.16 14.12 -16.62
C GLN A 31 -7.81 13.37 -15.46
N ASP A 32 -7.19 12.26 -15.08
CA ASP A 32 -7.68 11.34 -14.06
C ASP A 32 -6.86 11.44 -12.77
N PHE A 33 -7.33 10.77 -11.72
CA PHE A 33 -6.70 10.77 -10.41
C PHE A 33 -6.13 9.39 -10.09
N LEU A 34 -4.99 9.38 -9.41
CA LEU A 34 -4.45 8.19 -8.77
C LEU A 34 -3.91 8.56 -7.40
N SER A 35 -3.89 7.58 -6.51
CA SER A 35 -3.32 7.73 -5.18
C SER A 35 -2.28 6.63 -4.95
N LEU A 36 -1.09 7.06 -4.55
CA LEU A 36 0.00 6.19 -4.14
C LEU A 36 0.04 6.14 -2.61
N CYS A 37 0.11 4.94 -2.05
CA CYS A 37 0.32 4.71 -0.63
C CYS A 37 1.58 3.88 -0.42
N LEU A 38 2.45 4.33 0.47
CA LEU A 38 3.57 3.56 0.98
C LEU A 38 3.25 3.14 2.41
N ILE A 39 3.54 1.89 2.72
CA ILE A 39 3.29 1.27 4.02
C ILE A 39 4.60 0.74 4.55
N ARG A 40 5.00 1.22 5.72
CA ARG A 40 6.12 0.68 6.49
C ARG A 40 5.59 0.10 7.77
N ALA A 41 5.89 -1.16 8.01
CA ALA A 41 5.56 -1.82 9.26
C ALA A 41 6.82 -2.34 9.93
N SER A 42 6.88 -2.20 11.26
CA SER A 42 7.93 -2.78 12.08
C SER A 42 7.34 -3.30 13.38
N GLY A 43 7.93 -4.38 13.92
CA GLY A 43 7.47 -4.97 15.17
C GLY A 43 8.57 -5.81 15.83
N PRO A 44 8.63 -5.86 17.17
CA PRO A 44 9.63 -6.67 17.87
C PRO A 44 9.37 -8.17 17.62
N GLY A 45 10.40 -8.89 17.18
CA GLY A 45 10.36 -10.36 17.07
C GLY A 45 9.66 -10.91 15.83
N LEU A 46 9.33 -10.07 14.85
CA LEU A 46 8.88 -10.50 13.52
C LEU A 46 10.00 -10.27 12.52
N GLU A 47 10.27 -11.23 11.64
CA GLU A 47 11.14 -10.99 10.49
C GLU A 47 10.41 -10.06 9.51
N ASP A 48 11.09 -9.00 9.08
CA ASP A 48 10.53 -7.96 8.20
C ASP A 48 9.85 -8.57 6.95
N ALA A 49 10.43 -9.64 6.40
CA ALA A 49 9.91 -10.31 5.21
C ALA A 49 8.57 -11.03 5.42
N ASP A 50 8.37 -11.69 6.57
CA ASP A 50 7.11 -12.37 6.89
C ASP A 50 6.00 -11.36 7.17
N LEU A 51 6.36 -10.28 7.87
CA LEU A 51 5.48 -9.15 8.13
C LEU A 51 5.04 -8.49 6.82
N GLU A 52 6.00 -8.23 5.93
CA GLU A 52 5.77 -7.60 4.64
C GLU A 52 4.90 -8.47 3.73
N SER A 53 5.20 -9.77 3.63
CA SER A 53 4.43 -10.74 2.85
C SER A 53 2.99 -10.86 3.34
N GLY A 54 2.80 -10.92 4.67
CA GLY A 54 1.48 -10.91 5.30
C GLY A 54 0.68 -9.66 4.96
N ILE A 55 1.27 -8.48 5.16
CA ILE A 55 0.61 -7.20 4.84
C ILE A 55 0.26 -7.12 3.36
N ARG A 56 1.19 -7.44 2.45
CA ARG A 56 0.95 -7.41 1.00
C ARG A 56 -0.24 -8.24 0.60
N ARG A 57 -0.34 -9.47 1.11
CA ARG A 57 -1.47 -10.36 0.80
C ARG A 57 -2.79 -9.79 1.31
N HIS A 58 -2.81 -9.29 2.55
CA HIS A 58 -4.02 -8.74 3.13
C HIS A 58 -4.46 -7.42 2.49
N VAL A 59 -3.51 -6.58 2.12
CA VAL A 59 -3.76 -5.37 1.34
C VAL A 59 -4.28 -5.75 -0.03
N ALA A 60 -3.67 -6.74 -0.70
CA ALA A 60 -4.16 -7.22 -1.99
C ALA A 60 -5.62 -7.66 -1.92
N ASP A 61 -6.02 -8.47 -0.93
CA ASP A 61 -7.40 -8.93 -0.78
C ASP A 61 -8.44 -7.80 -0.59
N MET A 62 -8.01 -6.58 -0.24
CA MET A 62 -8.89 -5.42 -0.06
C MET A 62 -9.02 -4.54 -1.31
N LEU A 63 -8.07 -4.67 -2.22
CA LEU A 63 -7.91 -3.81 -3.38
C LEU A 63 -8.78 -4.30 -4.53
N ARG A 64 -9.16 -3.38 -5.42
CA ARG A 64 -9.88 -3.75 -6.64
C ARG A 64 -8.91 -4.42 -7.60
N ALA A 65 -9.43 -5.18 -8.56
CA ALA A 65 -8.61 -5.80 -9.60
C ALA A 65 -7.81 -4.79 -10.45
N THR A 66 -8.21 -3.51 -10.45
CA THR A 66 -7.53 -2.41 -11.14
C THR A 66 -6.42 -1.75 -10.33
N ASP A 67 -6.35 -2.04 -9.03
CA ASP A 67 -5.34 -1.48 -8.14
C ASP A 67 -4.12 -2.41 -8.10
N PHE A 68 -2.94 -1.85 -7.81
CA PHE A 68 -1.69 -2.58 -7.82
C PHE A 68 -1.03 -2.57 -6.45
N VAL A 69 -0.37 -3.67 -6.08
CA VAL A 69 0.42 -3.76 -4.84
C VAL A 69 1.83 -4.25 -5.17
N GLY A 70 2.86 -3.67 -4.57
CA GLY A 70 4.25 -4.06 -4.84
C GLY A 70 5.24 -3.63 -3.75
N SER A 71 6.54 -3.71 -4.06
CA SER A 71 7.62 -3.16 -3.21
C SER A 71 8.09 -1.83 -3.72
N ILE A 72 8.53 -0.97 -2.80
CA ILE A 72 9.57 0.03 -3.07
C ILE A 72 10.57 0.02 -1.91
N GLY A 73 11.78 -0.47 -2.17
CA GLY A 73 12.79 -0.65 -1.12
C GLY A 73 12.31 -1.61 -0.03
N ARG A 74 12.08 -1.09 1.19
CA ARG A 74 11.56 -1.85 2.34
C ARG A 74 10.07 -1.59 2.59
N ASP A 75 9.43 -0.81 1.73
CA ASP A 75 8.06 -0.37 1.90
C ASP A 75 7.15 -1.11 0.94
N ILE A 76 5.93 -1.36 1.39
CA ILE A 76 4.88 -1.89 0.55
C ILE A 76 4.23 -0.72 -0.16
N ALA A 77 4.21 -0.76 -1.48
CA ALA A 77 3.61 0.27 -2.29
C ALA A 77 2.24 -0.19 -2.81
N VAL A 78 1.26 0.70 -2.73
CA VAL A 78 -0.10 0.47 -3.18
C VAL A 78 -0.47 1.59 -4.14
N LEU A 79 -0.90 1.22 -5.34
CA LEU A 79 -1.37 2.15 -6.34
C LEU A 79 -2.88 2.00 -6.52
N LEU A 80 -3.61 3.03 -6.12
CA LEU A 80 -5.06 3.13 -6.20
C LEU A 80 -5.43 3.95 -7.42
N VAL A 81 -6.04 3.31 -8.41
CA VAL A 81 -6.37 3.95 -9.68
C VAL A 81 -7.79 4.54 -9.60
N HIS A 82 -8.03 5.70 -10.21
CA HIS A 82 -9.32 6.40 -10.17
C HIS A 82 -9.80 6.78 -8.76
N THR A 83 -8.88 6.95 -7.82
CA THR A 83 -9.19 7.27 -6.44
C THR A 83 -8.84 8.74 -6.16
N PRO A 84 -9.84 9.62 -6.00
CA PRO A 84 -9.61 11.02 -5.67
C PRO A 84 -9.13 11.17 -4.23
N GLU A 85 -8.44 12.29 -3.96
CA GLU A 85 -7.87 12.62 -2.65
C GLU A 85 -8.88 12.54 -1.48
N SER A 86 -10.15 12.89 -1.75
CA SER A 86 -11.22 12.82 -0.75
C SER A 86 -11.46 11.40 -0.20
N ASP A 87 -11.16 10.37 -0.99
CA ASP A 87 -11.30 8.96 -0.60
C ASP A 87 -9.99 8.40 -0.03
N THR A 88 -8.85 9.06 -0.28
CA THR A 88 -7.52 8.59 0.13
C THR A 88 -7.39 8.49 1.65
N SER A 89 -7.90 9.47 2.40
CA SER A 89 -7.90 9.44 3.87
C SER A 89 -8.74 8.31 4.45
N LEU A 90 -9.90 8.03 3.83
CA LEU A 90 -10.76 6.91 4.23
C LEU A 90 -10.11 5.57 3.92
N ILE A 91 -9.45 5.44 2.78
CA ILE A 91 -8.73 4.23 2.40
C ILE A 91 -7.51 4.03 3.29
N ALA A 92 -6.80 5.10 3.63
CA ALA A 92 -5.69 5.10 4.58
C ALA A 92 -6.09 4.54 5.94
N ASP A 93 -7.17 5.07 6.52
CA ASP A 93 -7.68 4.60 7.81
C ASP A 93 -8.20 3.17 7.73
N ARG A 94 -8.83 2.80 6.60
CA ARG A 94 -9.27 1.42 6.37
C ARG A 94 -8.10 0.44 6.27
N ILE A 95 -7.03 0.81 5.57
CA ILE A 95 -5.79 0.03 5.48
C ILE A 95 -5.15 -0.09 6.86
N ARG A 96 -5.03 1.02 7.59
CA ARG A 96 -4.47 1.05 8.96
C ARG A 96 -5.25 0.15 9.91
N ASP A 97 -6.57 0.30 9.95
CA ASP A 97 -7.46 -0.48 10.82
C ASP A 97 -7.41 -1.97 10.47
N ARG A 98 -7.35 -2.32 9.18
CA ARG A 98 -7.29 -3.72 8.75
C ARG A 98 -5.94 -4.37 9.05
N ILE A 99 -4.83 -3.69 8.76
CA ILE A 99 -3.48 -4.16 9.13
C ILE A 99 -3.47 -4.41 10.64
N ARG A 100 -3.88 -3.42 11.45
CA ARG A 100 -3.95 -3.57 12.90
C ARG A 100 -4.77 -4.78 13.33
N LYS A 101 -5.95 -4.99 12.76
CA LYS A 101 -6.82 -6.14 13.09
C LYS A 101 -6.19 -7.48 12.72
N VAL A 102 -5.59 -7.60 11.54
CA VAL A 102 -4.92 -8.82 11.09
C VAL A 102 -3.81 -9.21 12.07
N PHE A 103 -2.93 -8.28 12.42
CA PHE A 103 -1.79 -8.60 13.30
C PHE A 103 -2.18 -8.83 14.75
N VAL A 104 -3.30 -8.24 15.21
CA VAL A 104 -3.92 -8.59 16.50
C VAL A 104 -4.46 -10.03 16.47
N THR A 105 -5.00 -10.50 15.34
CA THR A 105 -5.58 -11.86 15.22
C THR A 105 -4.58 -12.96 14.89
N THR A 106 -3.46 -12.64 14.23
CA THR A 106 -2.38 -13.60 13.90
C THR A 106 -1.43 -13.84 15.07
N GLY A 107 -1.60 -13.11 16.19
CA GLY A 107 -1.10 -13.51 17.50
C GLY A 107 -1.72 -14.84 17.90
N GLY A 108 -1.03 -15.94 17.59
CA GLY A 108 -1.53 -17.31 17.71
C GLY A 108 -2.05 -17.68 19.11
N PRO A 109 -2.79 -18.81 19.22
CA PRO A 109 -3.51 -19.25 20.43
C PRO A 109 -2.61 -19.73 21.60
N GLY A 110 -1.40 -19.17 21.74
CA GLY A 110 -0.46 -19.46 22.82
C GLY A 110 0.43 -18.27 23.24
N GLY A 111 0.30 -17.09 22.62
CA GLY A 111 1.12 -15.92 22.95
C GLY A 111 0.54 -15.09 24.10
N ARG A 112 0.64 -15.55 25.34
CA ARG A 112 0.57 -14.65 26.50
C ARG A 112 1.82 -13.77 26.50
N GLY A 113 1.70 -12.51 26.10
CA GLY A 113 2.79 -11.54 26.19
C GLY A 113 2.33 -10.14 25.78
N ALA A 114 2.43 -9.20 26.71
CA ALA A 114 2.04 -7.81 26.58
C ALA A 114 2.49 -7.13 25.27
N GLY A 115 1.57 -6.38 24.65
CA GLY A 115 1.89 -5.10 24.02
C GLY A 115 3.03 -5.06 23.01
N SER A 116 3.16 -6.02 22.09
CA SER A 116 3.97 -5.77 20.88
C SER A 116 3.21 -4.76 20.01
N SER A 117 3.44 -3.47 20.29
CA SER A 117 2.93 -2.37 19.47
C SER A 117 3.66 -2.41 18.14
N MET A 118 3.10 -3.15 17.18
CA MET A 118 3.49 -3.04 15.79
C MET A 118 3.31 -1.57 15.37
N ASP A 119 4.39 -0.94 14.92
CA ASP A 119 4.37 0.40 14.38
C ASP A 119 4.05 0.30 12.89
N VAL A 120 2.96 0.93 12.46
CA VAL A 120 2.55 0.98 11.05
C VAL A 120 2.48 2.43 10.65
N ARG A 121 3.41 2.82 9.77
CA ARG A 121 3.46 4.14 9.17
C ARG A 121 2.96 4.07 7.73
N LEU A 122 2.21 5.10 7.36
CA LEU A 122 1.57 5.22 6.06
C LEU A 122 1.90 6.58 5.48
N GLY A 123 2.48 6.59 4.28
CA GLY A 123 2.69 7.81 3.50
C GLY A 123 1.80 7.78 2.26
N PHE A 124 1.22 8.92 1.92
CA PHE A 124 0.32 9.04 0.75
C PHE A 124 0.79 10.15 -0.18
N ALA A 125 0.52 9.97 -1.48
CA ALA A 125 0.63 11.03 -2.47
C ALA A 125 -0.47 10.87 -3.51
N CYS A 126 -1.14 11.96 -3.88
CA CYS A 126 -2.21 11.97 -4.86
C CYS A 126 -1.79 12.72 -6.12
N PHE A 127 -2.05 12.12 -7.29
CA PHE A 127 -1.97 12.84 -8.56
C PHE A 127 -3.31 13.53 -8.85
N PRO A 128 -3.31 14.80 -9.32
CA PRO A 128 -2.16 15.66 -9.56
C PRO A 128 -1.77 16.56 -8.37
N THR A 129 -2.47 16.49 -7.22
CA THR A 129 -2.32 17.44 -6.10
C THR A 129 -0.91 17.48 -5.50
N ASP A 130 -0.32 16.31 -5.20
CA ASP A 130 1.00 16.18 -4.58
C ASP A 130 2.12 16.04 -5.62
N GLY A 131 1.80 15.90 -6.90
CA GLY A 131 2.79 15.74 -7.94
C GLY A 131 2.21 15.27 -9.27
N THR A 132 2.89 15.64 -10.36
CA THR A 132 2.50 15.26 -11.73
C THR A 132 3.47 14.27 -12.39
N SER A 133 4.48 13.79 -11.65
CA SER A 133 5.41 12.74 -12.07
C SER A 133 5.46 11.62 -11.03
N ASP A 134 5.83 10.42 -11.47
CA ASP A 134 6.03 9.26 -10.61
C ASP A 134 7.10 9.50 -9.54
N ASP A 135 8.23 10.12 -9.89
CA ASP A 135 9.24 10.54 -8.91
C ASP A 135 8.70 11.53 -7.86
N ALA A 136 7.88 12.50 -8.26
CA ALA A 136 7.31 13.47 -7.32
C ALA A 136 6.33 12.79 -6.35
N LEU A 137 5.46 11.91 -6.85
CA LEU A 137 4.52 11.17 -6.00
C LEU A 137 5.26 10.25 -5.02
N LEU A 138 6.33 9.58 -5.48
CA LEU A 138 7.16 8.75 -4.62
C LEU A 138 7.86 9.56 -3.53
N ALA A 139 8.44 10.71 -3.90
CA ALA A 139 9.09 11.59 -2.95
C ALA A 139 8.12 12.12 -1.89
N HIS A 140 6.91 12.53 -2.29
CA HIS A 140 5.87 13.00 -1.37
C HIS A 140 5.36 11.89 -0.45
N ALA A 141 5.08 10.70 -0.98
CA ALA A 141 4.64 9.57 -0.18
C ALA A 141 5.74 9.13 0.81
N ALA A 142 7.00 9.12 0.38
CA ALA A 142 8.14 8.79 1.24
C ALA A 142 8.36 9.84 2.33
N ALA A 143 8.19 11.14 2.03
CA ALA A 143 8.28 12.20 3.02
C ALA A 143 7.23 12.04 4.12
N ARG A 144 5.96 11.80 3.75
CA ARG A 144 4.86 11.57 4.71
C ARG A 144 5.00 10.28 5.52
N LEU A 145 5.81 9.33 5.06
CA LEU A 145 6.10 8.10 5.81
C LEU A 145 7.14 8.32 6.93
N LEU A 146 7.90 9.42 6.85
CA LEU A 146 8.91 9.82 7.84
C LEU A 146 8.38 10.83 8.86
N GLU A 147 7.27 11.50 8.58
CA GLU A 147 6.52 12.37 9.51
C GLU A 147 5.80 11.55 10.60
#